data_AF-A0A3F2S201-F1
#
_entry.id   AF-A0A3F2S201-F1
#
_cell.length_a   1.000
_cell.length_b   1.000
_cell.length_c   1.000
_cell.angle_alpha   90.00
_cell.angle_beta   90.00
_cell.angle_gamma   90.00
#
_symmetry.space_group_name_H-M   'P 1'
#
loop_
_entity.id
_entity.type
_entity.pdbx_description
1 polymer ?
#
loop_
_entity_poly.entity_id
_entity_poly.type
_entity_poly.pdbx_seq_one_letter_code
_entity_poly.pdbx_strand_id
1 'polypeptide(L)'
;MTTAPSIQAQMLAAVNAERAAEGLPALCMNSKLQSAAQGHSNDMATNNIFGHTGSDGSSMANRITAAGANILSPSVTMFGSALAVNPDSTYKRYWTQNFASGSTESCS
;
A
#
# COMPACT_ATOMS: atom_id res chain seq x y z
N MET A 1 -27.76 0.97 -5.46
CA MET A 1 -26.99 -0.14 -4.86
C MET A 1 -25.69 0.46 -4.35
N THR A 2 -25.43 0.42 -3.05
CA THR A 2 -24.13 0.81 -2.49
C THR A 2 -23.18 -0.36 -2.64
N THR A 3 -22.14 -0.21 -3.46
CA THR A 3 -21.08 -1.22 -3.61
C THR A 3 -20.36 -1.40 -2.28
N ALA A 4 -20.04 -2.65 -1.91
CA ALA A 4 -19.26 -2.93 -0.71
C ALA A 4 -17.89 -2.20 -0.78
N PRO A 5 -17.36 -1.69 0.36
CA PRO A 5 -16.07 -1.01 0.37
C PRO A 5 -14.97 -1.94 -0.13
N SER A 6 -14.06 -1.40 -0.94
CA SER A 6 -12.88 -2.14 -1.38
C SER A 6 -12.02 -2.59 -0.19
N ILE A 7 -11.21 -3.65 -0.36
CA ILE A 7 -10.32 -4.11 0.70
C ILE A 7 -9.35 -3.01 1.15
N GLN A 8 -8.97 -2.14 0.22
CA GLN A 8 -8.12 -0.97 0.49
C GLN A 8 -8.81 0.04 1.41
N ALA A 9 -10.09 0.33 1.17
CA ALA A 9 -10.87 1.22 2.01
C ALA A 9 -11.10 0.63 3.40
N GLN A 10 -11.37 -0.68 3.50
CA GLN A 10 -11.50 -1.37 4.77
C GLN A 10 -10.18 -1.35 5.57
N MET A 11 -9.05 -1.57 4.90
CA MET A 11 -7.73 -1.52 5.53
C MET A 11 -7.39 -0.11 6.03
N LEU A 12 -7.68 0.94 5.24
CA LEU A 12 -7.50 2.32 5.69
C LEU A 12 -8.36 2.63 6.92
N ALA A 13 -9.62 2.19 6.91
CA ALA A 13 -10.53 2.38 8.04
C ALA A 13 -10.01 1.69 9.31
N ALA A 14 -9.54 0.45 9.19
CA ALA A 14 -8.96 -0.30 10.31
C ALA A 14 -7.71 0.39 10.86
N VAL A 15 -6.78 0.81 9.99
CA VAL A 15 -5.57 1.53 10.40
C VAL A 15 -5.92 2.86 11.09
N ASN A 16 -6.90 3.60 10.58
CA ASN A 16 -7.31 4.86 11.20
C ASN A 16 -8.03 4.67 12.53
N ALA A 17 -8.75 3.55 12.73
CA ALA A 17 -9.33 3.20 14.02
C ALA A 17 -8.23 3.00 15.08
N GLU A 18 -7.17 2.25 14.74
CA GLU A 18 -6.02 2.05 15.64
C GLU A 18 -5.28 3.38 15.92
N ARG A 19 -5.09 4.22 14.89
CA ARG A 19 -4.47 5.54 15.08
C ARG A 19 -5.29 6.43 16.00
N ALA A 20 -6.61 6.40 15.88
CA ALA A 20 -7.50 7.18 16.74
C ALA A 20 -7.46 6.71 18.20
N ALA A 21 -7.31 5.40 18.45
CA ALA A 21 -7.14 4.86 19.80
C ALA A 21 -5.89 5.42 20.50
N GLU A 22 -4.85 5.74 19.73
CA GLU A 22 -3.59 6.35 20.20
C GLU A 22 -3.58 7.89 20.09
N GLY A 23 -4.70 8.53 19.73
CA GLY A 23 -4.79 9.98 19.58
C GLY A 23 -4.02 10.55 18.38
N LEU A 24 -3.68 9.72 17.39
CA LEU A 24 -2.96 10.12 16.18
C LEU A 24 -3.92 10.58 15.07
N PRO A 25 -3.51 11.55 14.23
CA PRO A 25 -4.32 12.00 13.09
C PRO A 25 -4.60 10.88 12.09
N ALA A 26 -5.78 10.87 11.47
CA ALA A 26 -6.12 9.93 10.42
C ALA A 26 -5.22 10.08 9.18
N LEU A 27 -4.93 8.96 8.52
CA LEU A 27 -4.33 8.92 7.19
C LEU A 27 -5.42 9.00 6.12
N CYS A 28 -5.02 9.36 4.91
CA CYS A 28 -5.88 9.33 3.74
C CYS A 28 -5.30 8.48 2.61
N MET A 29 -6.15 8.03 1.69
CA MET A 29 -5.72 7.25 0.53
C MET A 29 -4.90 8.12 -0.44
N ASN A 30 -3.86 7.56 -1.04
CA ASN A 30 -3.11 8.16 -2.13
C ASN A 30 -2.93 7.17 -3.28
N SER A 31 -3.35 7.57 -4.49
CA SER A 31 -3.36 6.74 -5.70
C SER A 31 -1.96 6.28 -6.15
N LYS A 32 -0.91 7.06 -5.91
CA LYS A 32 0.47 6.66 -6.26
C LYS A 32 0.99 5.57 -5.32
N LEU A 33 0.76 5.71 -4.02
CA LEU A 33 1.06 4.65 -3.05
C LEU A 33 0.28 3.38 -3.33
N GLN A 34 -0.97 3.54 -3.74
CA GLN A 34 -1.85 2.45 -4.14
C GLN A 34 -1.31 1.70 -5.37
N SER A 35 -0.82 2.43 -6.38
CA SER A 35 -0.16 1.84 -7.55
C SER A 35 1.12 1.08 -7.18
N ALA A 36 1.97 1.67 -6.35
CA ALA A 36 3.19 1.01 -5.87
C ALA A 36 2.89 -0.27 -5.07
N ALA A 37 1.86 -0.25 -4.22
CA ALA A 37 1.42 -1.42 -3.45
C ALA A 37 0.88 -2.52 -4.37
N GLN A 38 0.10 -2.16 -5.40
CA GLN A 38 -0.46 -3.12 -6.36
C GLN A 38 0.63 -3.78 -7.18
N GLY A 39 1.60 -3.00 -7.67
CA GLY A 39 2.74 -3.53 -8.41
C GLY A 39 3.49 -4.60 -7.61
N HIS A 40 3.79 -4.33 -6.33
CA HIS A 40 4.50 -5.29 -5.48
C HIS A 40 3.65 -6.53 -5.14
N SER A 41 2.35 -6.35 -4.86
CA SER A 41 1.46 -7.50 -4.60
C SER A 41 1.36 -8.42 -5.81
N ASN A 42 1.28 -7.85 -7.01
CA ASN A 42 1.24 -8.61 -8.26
C ASN A 42 2.57 -9.32 -8.54
N ASP A 43 3.69 -8.64 -8.29
CA ASP A 43 5.04 -9.22 -8.42
C ASP A 43 5.19 -10.45 -7.54
N MET A 44 4.87 -10.30 -6.25
CA MET A 44 4.91 -11.39 -5.29
C MET A 44 4.01 -12.57 -5.68
N ALA A 45 2.79 -12.28 -6.17
CA ALA A 45 1.86 -13.31 -6.62
C ALA A 45 2.32 -14.04 -7.89
N THR A 46 2.98 -13.32 -8.81
CA THR A 46 3.47 -13.87 -10.09
C THR A 46 4.72 -14.73 -9.87
N ASN A 47 5.64 -14.26 -9.03
CA ASN A 47 6.94 -14.89 -8.81
C ASN A 47 6.96 -15.85 -7.61
N ASN A 48 5.82 -16.04 -6.95
CA ASN A 48 5.66 -16.89 -5.76
C ASN A 48 6.67 -16.56 -4.64
N ILE A 49 6.95 -15.27 -4.45
CA ILE A 49 7.81 -14.75 -3.39
C ILE A 49 6.98 -13.95 -2.39
N PHE A 50 7.38 -13.93 -1.12
CA PHE A 50 6.74 -13.10 -0.11
C PHE A 50 7.81 -12.36 0.69
N GLY A 51 7.81 -11.04 0.62
CA GLY A 51 8.82 -10.22 1.30
C GLY A 51 8.80 -8.76 0.84
N HIS A 52 9.76 -7.99 1.32
CA HIS A 52 9.87 -6.56 1.01
C HIS A 52 10.63 -6.26 -0.29
N THR A 53 11.50 -7.16 -0.71
CA THR A 53 12.28 -7.04 -1.95
C THR A 53 11.51 -7.66 -3.11
N GLY A 54 11.39 -6.93 -4.22
CA GLY A 54 10.75 -7.44 -5.44
C GLY A 54 11.62 -8.48 -6.14
N SER A 55 11.05 -9.23 -7.08
CA SER A 55 11.82 -10.24 -7.84
C SER A 55 12.94 -9.62 -8.69
N ASP A 56 12.81 -8.33 -9.01
CA ASP A 56 13.79 -7.52 -9.73
C ASP A 56 14.85 -6.86 -8.80
N GLY A 57 14.81 -7.15 -7.50
CA GLY A 57 15.67 -6.53 -6.49
C GLY A 57 15.19 -5.16 -6.00
N SER A 58 14.03 -4.67 -6.47
CA SER A 58 13.51 -3.36 -6.04
C SER A 58 13.16 -3.35 -4.54
N SER A 59 13.45 -2.21 -3.89
CA SER A 59 12.93 -1.88 -2.57
C SER A 59 11.57 -1.17 -2.66
N MET A 60 10.87 -1.05 -1.53
CA MET A 60 9.67 -0.22 -1.42
C MET A 60 9.93 1.22 -1.91
N ALA A 61 11.09 1.79 -1.55
CA ALA A 61 11.48 3.14 -1.96
C ALA A 61 11.61 3.24 -3.49
N ASN A 62 12.22 2.25 -4.14
CA ASN A 62 12.32 2.23 -5.61
C ASN A 62 10.94 2.22 -6.26
N ARG A 63 10.00 1.43 -5.72
CA ARG A 63 8.63 1.32 -6.26
C ARG A 63 7.80 2.58 -6.04
N ILE A 64 7.93 3.24 -4.88
CA ILE A 64 7.26 4.52 -4.62
C ILE A 64 7.80 5.62 -5.55
N THR A 65 9.12 5.69 -5.73
CA THR A 65 9.75 6.63 -6.66
C THR A 65 9.36 6.35 -8.11
N ALA A 66 9.30 5.08 -8.53
CA ALA A 66 8.87 4.68 -9.87
C ALA A 66 7.38 5.00 -10.12
N ALA A 67 6.54 5.00 -9.09
CA ALA A 67 5.17 5.51 -9.15
C ALA A 67 5.09 7.06 -9.22
N GLY A 68 6.23 7.74 -9.35
CA GLY A 68 6.34 9.18 -9.55
C GLY A 68 6.18 9.99 -8.26
N ALA A 69 6.58 9.43 -7.10
CA ALA A 69 6.41 10.09 -5.81
C ALA A 69 7.73 10.15 -5.02
N ASN A 70 8.14 11.35 -4.58
CA ASN A 70 9.21 11.56 -3.60
C ASN A 70 8.60 11.94 -2.25
N ILE A 71 8.07 10.94 -1.55
CA ILE A 71 7.20 11.12 -0.38
C ILE A 71 7.63 10.28 0.83
N LEU A 72 8.91 9.91 0.90
CA LEU A 72 9.44 9.15 2.03
C LEU A 72 9.75 10.11 3.17
N SER A 73 8.96 10.03 4.23
CA SER A 73 9.07 10.87 5.41
C SER A 73 8.57 10.13 6.65
N PRO A 74 9.17 10.36 7.83
CA PRO A 74 8.74 9.72 9.08
C PRO A 74 7.35 10.18 9.54
N SER A 75 6.93 11.39 9.17
CA SER A 75 5.63 11.94 9.54
C SER A 75 4.58 11.59 8.49
N VAL A 76 4.04 10.38 8.55
CA VAL A 76 3.13 9.85 7.51
C VAL A 76 1.73 10.48 7.59
N THR A 77 1.20 10.86 6.42
CA THR A 77 -0.16 11.43 6.25
C THR A 77 -0.98 10.67 5.21
N MET A 78 -0.31 9.88 4.37
CA MET A 78 -0.92 9.16 3.24
C MET A 78 -0.71 7.66 3.36
N PHE A 79 -1.63 6.93 2.74
CA PHE A 79 -1.77 5.48 2.78
C PHE A 79 -2.04 4.91 1.38
N GLY A 80 -1.50 3.74 1.11
CA GLY A 80 -1.92 2.89 -0.02
C GLY A 80 -1.76 1.42 0.35
N SER A 81 -2.67 0.56 -0.11
CA SER A 81 -2.56 -0.88 0.17
C SER A 81 -3.12 -1.73 -0.95
N ALA A 82 -2.59 -2.91 -1.21
CA ALA A 82 -3.11 -3.77 -2.26
C ALA A 82 -3.17 -5.22 -1.83
N LEU A 83 -3.98 -5.99 -2.56
CA LEU A 83 -4.12 -7.43 -2.43
C LEU A 83 -4.07 -8.05 -3.84
N ALA A 84 -3.25 -9.08 -4.00
CA ALA A 84 -3.24 -9.97 -5.15
C ALA A 84 -3.47 -11.41 -4.67
N VAL A 85 -4.18 -12.20 -5.47
CA VAL A 85 -4.51 -13.59 -5.14
C VAL A 85 -4.03 -14.48 -6.28
N ASN A 86 -3.25 -15.52 -5.95
CA ASN A 86 -2.84 -16.57 -6.88
C ASN A 86 -3.13 -17.93 -6.22
N PRO A 87 -4.28 -18.58 -6.49
CA PRO A 87 -4.67 -19.82 -5.82
C PRO A 87 -3.68 -20.98 -5.96
N ASP A 88 -2.90 -20.96 -7.04
CA ASP A 88 -1.95 -22.01 -7.41
C ASP A 88 -0.55 -21.77 -6.80
N SER A 89 -0.35 -20.63 -6.12
CA SER A 89 0.91 -20.30 -5.47
C SER A 89 0.98 -20.77 -4.02
N THR A 90 2.17 -20.73 -3.43
CA THR A 90 2.43 -21.15 -2.05
C THR A 90 1.59 -20.36 -1.04
N TYR A 91 1.57 -19.03 -1.17
CA TYR A 91 0.97 -18.14 -0.16
C TYR A 91 -0.49 -17.77 -0.45
N LYS A 92 -0.95 -17.98 -1.69
CA LYS A 92 -2.31 -17.70 -2.18
C LYS A 92 -2.76 -16.24 -2.16
N ARG A 93 -2.34 -15.46 -1.17
CA ARG A 93 -2.67 -14.04 -0.98
C ARG A 93 -1.41 -13.26 -0.70
N TYR A 94 -1.25 -12.16 -1.40
CA TYR A 94 -0.08 -11.28 -1.35
C TYR A 94 -0.58 -9.87 -1.15
N TRP A 95 -0.04 -9.18 -0.17
CA TRP A 95 -0.51 -7.87 0.19
C TRP A 95 0.66 -6.92 0.42
N THR A 96 0.41 -5.64 0.21
CA THR A 96 1.39 -4.59 0.44
C THR A 96 0.68 -3.41 1.06
N GLN A 97 1.31 -2.78 2.04
CA GLN A 97 0.84 -1.57 2.69
C GLN A 97 1.97 -0.56 2.71
N ASN A 98 1.71 0.64 2.20
CA ASN A 98 2.67 1.73 2.08
C ASN A 98 2.17 2.95 2.84
N PHE A 99 3.09 3.62 3.55
CA PHE A 99 2.85 4.87 4.26
C PHE A 99 3.87 5.92 3.81
N ALA A 100 3.43 7.17 3.70
CA ALA A 100 4.28 8.25 3.22
C ALA A 100 3.72 9.63 3.56
N SER A 101 4.51 10.67 3.32
CA SER A 101 4.06 12.07 3.26
C SER A 101 4.91 12.90 2.31
N GLY A 102 4.33 13.96 1.76
CA GLY A 102 5.03 14.85 0.84
C GLY A 102 4.40 16.23 0.81
N SER A 103 5.19 17.24 0.45
CA SER A 103 4.70 18.63 0.29
C SER A 103 4.02 18.87 -1.06
N THR A 104 4.23 17.98 -2.04
CA THR A 104 3.69 18.10 -3.40
C THR A 104 2.59 17.07 -3.71
N GLU A 105 2.27 16.20 -2.75
CA GLU A 105 1.28 15.14 -2.90
C GLU A 105 0.15 15.35 -1.90
N SER A 106 -1.05 14.92 -2.28
CA SER A 106 -2.24 15.01 -1.45
C SER A 106 -3.06 13.72 -1.51
N CYS A 107 -4.05 13.64 -0.63
CA CYS A 107 -5.06 12.60 -0.66
C CYS A 107 -5.76 12.59 -2.03
N SER A 108 -6.05 11.41 -2.56
CA SER A 108 -6.78 11.22 -3.82
C SER A 108 -8.22 10.79 -3.60
#